data_AF-A0A816GP02-F1
#
_entry.id   AF-A0A816GP02-F1
#
_cell.length_a   1.000
_cell.length_b   1.000
_cell.length_c   1.000
_cell.angle_alpha   90.00
_cell.angle_beta   90.00
_cell.angle_gamma   90.00
#
_symmetry.space_group_name_H-M   'P 1'
#
loop_
_entity.id
_entity.type
_entity.pdbx_description
1 polymer ?
#
loop_
_entity_poly.entity_id
_entity_poly.type
_entity_poly.pdbx_seq_one_letter_code
_entity_poly.pdbx_strand_id
1 'polypeptide(L)'
;MCAYKTIRVRFEVWGFQTRVEDFTQRAVRDILILAHRQAFTWMDEWYGMTMNQVREYEREMFERTNKKVLSTSASTTNNPTAD
;
A
#
# COMPACT_ATOMS: atom_id res chain seq x y z
N MET A 1 -0.19 -22.58 4.60
CA MET A 1 -1.53 -21.96 4.79
C MET A 1 -1.98 -21.29 3.49
N CYS A 2 -3.27 -21.05 3.31
CA CYS A 2 -3.81 -20.37 2.13
C CYS A 2 -4.77 -19.25 2.55
N ALA A 3 -4.72 -18.11 1.90
CA ALA A 3 -5.65 -17.00 2.10
C ALA A 3 -6.53 -16.83 0.85
N TYR A 4 -7.81 -17.13 0.96
CA TYR A 4 -8.78 -16.98 -0.13
C TYR A 4 -9.35 -15.56 -0.13
N LYS A 5 -8.73 -14.67 -0.92
CA LYS A 5 -9.11 -13.24 -1.01
C LYS A 5 -10.09 -13.01 -2.16
N THR A 6 -11.38 -12.87 -1.85
CA THR A 6 -12.41 -12.53 -2.84
C THR A 6 -12.42 -11.02 -3.07
N ILE A 7 -12.11 -10.59 -4.30
CA ILE A 7 -11.99 -9.17 -4.67
C ILE A 7 -13.15 -8.78 -5.58
N ARG A 8 -13.92 -7.76 -5.17
CA ARG A 8 -14.98 -7.15 -5.98
C ARG A 8 -14.62 -5.70 -6.23
N VAL A 9 -14.57 -5.30 -7.49
CA VAL A 9 -14.34 -3.92 -7.93
C VAL A 9 -15.60 -3.43 -8.60
N ARG A 10 -16.00 -2.19 -8.31
CA ARG A 10 -17.18 -1.54 -8.91
C ARG A 10 -16.78 -0.12 -9.28
N PHE A 11 -16.89 0.23 -10.56
CA PHE A 11 -16.56 1.54 -11.09
C PHE A 11 -17.62 2.00 -12.11
N GLU A 12 -18.65 2.68 -11.61
CA GLU A 12 -19.83 3.09 -12.41
C GLU A 12 -19.61 4.42 -13.12
N VAL A 13 -18.65 4.45 -14.05
CA VAL A 13 -18.41 5.61 -14.91
C VAL A 13 -18.61 5.21 -16.36
N TRP A 14 -19.53 5.91 -17.02
CA TRP A 14 -19.87 5.65 -18.42
C TRP A 14 -18.62 5.74 -19.31
N GLY A 15 -18.47 4.77 -20.22
CA GLY A 15 -17.34 4.67 -21.14
C GLY A 15 -16.03 4.15 -20.53
N PHE A 16 -15.92 4.02 -19.20
CA PHE A 16 -14.67 3.62 -18.53
C PHE A 16 -14.79 2.41 -17.59
N GLN A 17 -16.01 2.00 -17.21
CA GLN A 17 -16.29 0.90 -16.28
C GLN A 17 -15.37 -0.32 -16.47
N THR A 18 -15.52 -1.05 -17.57
CA THR A 18 -14.79 -2.31 -17.80
C THR A 18 -13.28 -2.12 -17.77
N ARG A 19 -12.76 -1.08 -18.43
CA ARG A 19 -11.32 -0.83 -18.51
C ARG A 19 -10.71 -0.58 -17.13
N VAL A 20 -11.40 0.21 -16.31
CA VAL A 20 -10.91 0.55 -14.96
C VAL A 20 -11.07 -0.64 -14.02
N GLU A 21 -12.20 -1.35 -14.04
CA GLU A 21 -12.41 -2.53 -13.20
C GLU A 21 -11.38 -3.62 -13.51
N ASP A 22 -11.12 -3.91 -14.79
CA ASP A 22 -10.11 -4.88 -15.21
C ASP A 22 -8.70 -4.45 -14.82
N PHE A 23 -8.38 -3.16 -14.97
CA PHE A 23 -7.10 -2.61 -14.55
C PHE A 23 -6.90 -2.79 -13.04
N THR A 24 -7.89 -2.41 -12.23
CA THR A 24 -7.81 -2.53 -10.78
C THR A 24 -7.67 -3.99 -10.35
N GLN A 25 -8.38 -4.92 -10.97
CA GLN A 25 -8.24 -6.36 -10.67
C GLN A 25 -6.80 -6.85 -10.91
N ARG A 26 -6.15 -6.42 -12.00
CA ARG A 26 -4.74 -6.75 -12.29
C ARG A 26 -3.80 -6.10 -11.28
N ALA A 27 -3.99 -4.81 -11.00
CA ALA A 27 -3.18 -4.08 -10.04
C ALA A 27 -3.24 -4.72 -8.63
N VAL A 28 -4.44 -5.11 -8.18
CA VAL A 28 -4.61 -5.80 -6.89
C VAL A 28 -3.90 -7.15 -6.90
N ARG A 29 -3.99 -7.93 -7.99
CA ARG A 29 -3.24 -9.19 -8.12
C ARG A 29 -1.73 -8.96 -7.97
N ASP A 30 -1.18 -7.99 -8.69
CA ASP A 30 0.26 -7.71 -8.70
C ASP A 30 0.75 -7.28 -7.31
N ILE A 31 0.00 -6.38 -6.66
CA ILE A 31 0.28 -5.95 -5.27
C ILE A 31 0.25 -7.15 -4.32
N LEU A 32 -0.78 -8.00 -4.41
CA LEU A 32 -0.89 -9.16 -3.51
C LEU A 32 0.25 -10.15 -3.73
N ILE A 33 0.64 -10.43 -4.97
CA ILE A 33 1.78 -11.34 -5.24
C ILE A 33 3.07 -10.76 -4.66
N LEU A 34 3.34 -9.47 -4.89
CA LEU A 34 4.52 -8.81 -4.34
C LEU A 34 4.52 -8.82 -2.81
N ALA A 35 3.40 -8.48 -2.19
CA ALA A 35 3.26 -8.43 -0.73
C ALA A 35 3.50 -9.81 -0.08
N HIS A 36 3.02 -10.90 -0.68
CA HIS A 36 3.29 -12.24 -0.12
C HIS A 36 4.75 -12.66 -0.28
N ARG A 37 5.40 -12.29 -1.38
CA ARG A 37 6.85 -12.52 -1.54
C ARG A 37 7.63 -11.76 -0.46
N GLN A 38 7.29 -10.48 -0.25
CA GLN A 38 7.91 -9.64 0.77
C GLN A 38 7.68 -10.17 2.19
N ALA A 39 6.43 -10.54 2.52
CA ALA A 39 6.07 -11.08 3.82
C ALA A 39 6.87 -12.36 4.14
N PHE A 40 7.12 -13.21 3.14
CA PHE A 40 7.97 -14.39 3.30
C PHE A 40 9.45 -14.01 3.45
N THR A 41 9.98 -13.11 2.63
CA THR A 41 11.40 -12.71 2.71
C THR A 41 11.74 -11.96 3.99
N TRP A 42 10.77 -11.29 4.62
CA TRP A 42 10.94 -10.59 5.89
C TRP A 42 10.55 -11.45 7.10
N MET A 43 10.47 -12.78 6.95
CA MET A 43 10.07 -13.67 8.05
C MET A 43 10.91 -13.48 9.31
N ASP A 44 12.23 -13.33 9.16
CA ASP A 44 13.14 -13.14 10.29
C ASP A 44 12.89 -11.84 11.07
N GLU A 45 12.23 -10.85 10.45
CA GLU A 45 11.93 -9.56 11.09
C GLU A 45 10.69 -9.63 11.99
N TRP A 46 9.69 -10.44 11.62
CA TRP A 46 8.42 -10.51 12.34
C TRP A 46 8.19 -11.82 13.10
N TYR A 47 8.90 -12.89 12.74
CA TYR A 47 8.77 -14.18 13.39
C TYR A 47 9.24 -14.09 14.85
N GLY A 48 8.32 -14.32 15.79
CA GLY A 48 8.57 -14.22 17.22
C GLY A 48 8.12 -12.89 17.86
N MET A 49 7.63 -11.92 17.08
CA MET A 49 7.03 -10.72 17.66
C MET A 49 5.77 -11.05 18.47
N THR A 50 5.64 -10.41 19.63
CA THR A 50 4.39 -10.39 20.40
C THR A 50 3.40 -9.41 19.77
N MET A 51 2.10 -9.59 20.01
CA MET A 51 1.07 -8.64 19.54
C MET A 51 1.29 -7.21 20.03
N ASN A 52 1.91 -7.00 21.19
CA ASN A 52 2.24 -5.67 21.68
C ASN A 52 3.34 -5.01 20.84
N GLN A 53 4.37 -5.77 20.46
CA GLN A 53 5.43 -5.28 19.56
C GLN A 53 4.88 -4.99 18.16
N VAL A 54 3.95 -5.81 17.65
CA VAL A 54 3.27 -5.54 16.37
C VAL A 54 2.54 -4.21 16.41
N ARG A 55 1.78 -3.94 17.49
CA ARG A 55 1.07 -2.66 17.67
C ARG A 55 1.99 -1.45 17.81
N GLU A 56 3.15 -1.61 18.43
CA GLU A 56 4.17 -0.54 18.49
C GLU A 56 4.74 -0.27 17.09
N TYR A 57 5.11 -1.32 16.37
CA TYR A 57 5.60 -1.22 15.00
C TYR A 57 4.60 -0.51 14.08
N GLU A 58 3.31 -0.83 14.18
CA GLU A 58 2.24 -0.15 13.44
C GLU A 58 2.19 1.35 13.73
N ARG A 59 2.31 1.76 15.01
CA ARG A 59 2.35 3.18 15.41
C ARG A 59 3.57 3.88 14.83
N GLU A 60 4.76 3.32 15.02
CA GLU A 60 6.02 3.90 14.56
C GLU A 60 6.04 4.06 13.03
N MET A 61 5.59 3.04 12.29
CA MET A 61 5.53 3.07 10.83
C MET A 61 4.50 4.07 10.32
N PHE A 62 3.35 4.18 10.99
CA PHE A 62 2.35 5.19 10.67
C PHE A 62 2.92 6.61 10.81
N GLU A 63 3.53 6.94 11.95
CA GLU A 63 4.14 8.25 12.16
C GLU A 63 5.26 8.55 11.16
N ARG A 64 6.13 7.57 10.92
CA ARG A 64 7.24 7.71 9.97
C ARG A 64 6.73 7.97 8.56
N THR A 65 5.67 7.27 8.15
CA THR A 65 5.06 7.43 6.82
C THR A 65 4.42 8.81 6.68
N ASN A 66 3.66 9.26 7.68
CA ASN A 66 3.02 10.57 7.66
C ASN A 66 4.04 11.72 7.59
N LYS A 67 5.13 11.63 8.37
CA LYS A 67 6.24 12.61 8.30
C LYS A 67 6.81 12.71 6.88
N LYS A 68 7.01 11.58 6.20
CA LYS A 68 7.50 11.56 4.80
C LYS A 68 6.52 12.24 3.85
N VAL A 69 5.24 11.86 3.89
CA VAL A 69 4.20 12.43 3.01
C VAL A 69 4.12 13.96 3.15
N LEU A 70 4.08 14.46 4.40
CA LEU A 70 4.03 15.89 4.67
C LEU A 70 5.31 16.62 4.21
N SER A 71 6.49 16.02 4.42
CA SER A 71 7.75 16.61 3.98
C SER A 71 7.88 16.71 2.44
N THR A 72 7.35 15.72 1.72
CA THR A 72 7.32 15.71 0.25
C THR A 72 6.37 16.79 -0.29
N SER A 73 5.24 17.04 0.39
CA SER A 73 4.34 18.14 -0.01
C SER A 73 4.98 19.53 0.19
N ALA A 74 5.70 19.74 1.29
CA ALA A 74 6.33 21.04 1.58
C ALA A 74 7.48 21.39 0.62
N SER A 75 8.21 20.39 0.13
CA SER A 75 9.30 20.59 -0.84
C SER A 75 8.78 20.89 -2.25
N THR A 76 7.56 20.47 -2.60
CA THR A 76 6.94 20.75 -3.90
C THR A 76 6.39 22.19 -4.00
N THR A 77 5.87 22.74 -2.90
CA THR A 77 5.30 24.10 -2.86
C THR A 77 6.36 25.21 -2.92
N ASN A 78 7.61 24.91 -2.60
CA ASN A 78 8.70 25.90 -2.53
C ASN A 78 9.50 26.05 -3.84
N ASN A 79 9.12 25.38 -4.92
CA ASN A 79 9.64 25.68 -6.26
C ASN A 79 8.60 26.55 -7.00
N PRO A 80 8.68 27.89 -6.91
CA PRO A 80 7.99 28.72 -7.90
C PRO A 80 8.60 28.37 -9.25
N THR A 81 7.73 28.10 -10.21
CA THR A 81 8.03 27.96 -11.63
C THR A 81 9.15 28.91 -12.06
N ALA A 82 10.28 28.35 -12.48
CA ALA A 82 11.20 29.03 -13.37
C ALA A 82 10.50 29.10 -14.73
N ASP A 83 9.83 30.23 -14.99
CA ASP A 83 9.65 30.76 -16.34
C ASP A 83 10.98 31.30 -16.86
#